data_AF-A0A646KT97-F1
#
_entry.id   AF-A0A646KT97-F1
#
_cell.length_a   1.000
_cell.length_b   1.000
_cell.length_c   1.000
_cell.angle_alpha   90.00
_cell.angle_beta   90.00
_cell.angle_gamma   90.00
#
_symmetry.space_group_name_H-M   'P 1'
#
loop_
_entity.id
_entity.type
_entity.pdbx_description
1 polymer ?
#
loop_
_entity_poly.entity_id
_entity_poly.type
_entity_poly.pdbx_seq_one_letter_code
_entity_poly.pdbx_strand_id
1 'polypeptide(L)'
;MDDDVYRPVHRDPAPAFYGRLRVMRTTDLAPARWLAEHGPAEGDFGTVAGIAVPGFPAYARILHPASLDEHPVRWSAVAAAYGRTVAPTTRWHEVIGAEEFHRDSSVHGLPGVWDEHPWEGPTPPAIAQILLPFLTRHTRTPDDCWFGLWDGYGWLDFDGVPTFETPHRDRVLLSGPLADVASPATGNDDIWAELPDLWWPQDRAWCVGGDVDLVGTYIGGCPELIAEVLAAPGLEAHPVFPGDPVN
;
A
#
# COMPACT_ATOMS: atom_id res chain seq x y z
N MET A 1 32.11 26.57 -12.83
CA MET A 1 31.37 25.31 -12.70
C MET A 1 30.56 25.50 -11.44
N ASP A 2 29.31 25.92 -11.63
CA ASP A 2 28.37 26.15 -10.54
C ASP A 2 28.08 24.80 -9.88
N ASP A 3 28.44 24.69 -8.61
CA ASP A 3 27.82 23.73 -7.71
C ASP A 3 26.36 24.18 -7.57
N ASP A 4 25.47 23.50 -8.29
CA ASP A 4 24.03 23.60 -8.11
C ASP A 4 23.71 23.00 -6.73
N VAL A 5 23.92 23.81 -5.69
CA VAL A 5 23.55 23.50 -4.31
C VAL A 5 22.04 23.38 -4.30
N TYR A 6 21.59 22.13 -4.43
CA TYR A 6 20.20 21.74 -4.25
C TYR A 6 19.70 22.38 -2.96
N ARG A 7 18.87 23.41 -3.07
CA ARG A 7 18.19 23.95 -1.90
C ARG A 7 17.24 22.85 -1.43
N PRO A 8 17.33 22.38 -0.18
CA PRO A 8 16.29 21.53 0.38
C PRO A 8 14.96 22.24 0.17
N VAL A 9 14.01 21.58 -0.48
CA VAL A 9 12.62 22.02 -0.46
C VAL A 9 12.28 22.21 1.02
N HIS A 10 11.75 23.38 1.39
CA HIS A 10 11.34 23.62 2.76
C HIS A 10 10.25 22.58 3.09
N ARG A 11 10.62 21.55 3.85
CA ARG A 11 9.71 20.53 4.35
C ARG A 11 9.15 21.01 5.67
N ASP A 12 7.85 20.82 5.87
CA ASP A 12 7.26 21.11 7.16
C ASP A 12 7.66 20.03 8.17
N PRO A 13 8.01 20.40 9.41
CA PRO A 13 8.39 19.44 10.43
C PRO A 13 7.24 18.48 10.72
N ALA A 14 7.57 17.21 10.96
CA ALA A 14 6.58 16.18 11.17
C ALA A 14 5.61 16.55 12.31
N PRO A 15 4.30 16.58 12.04
CA PRO A 15 3.31 16.96 13.04
C PRO A 15 3.25 15.93 14.18
N ALA A 16 2.58 16.28 15.28
CA ALA A 16 2.26 15.30 16.32
C ALA A 16 1.25 14.25 15.84
N PHE A 17 0.49 14.58 14.79
CA PHE A 17 -0.52 13.74 14.17
C PHE A 17 -0.41 13.79 12.65
N TYR A 18 -0.43 12.62 12.02
CA TYR A 18 -0.56 12.47 10.58
C TYR A 18 -2.04 12.18 10.26
N GLY A 19 -2.76 13.18 9.75
CA GLY A 19 -4.22 13.19 9.83
C GLY A 19 -4.67 13.13 11.30
N ARG A 20 -5.40 12.08 11.67
CA ARG A 20 -5.80 11.77 13.07
C ARG A 20 -4.91 10.71 13.73
N LEU A 21 -3.99 10.10 12.99
CA LEU A 21 -3.07 9.09 13.53
C LEU A 21 -1.95 9.77 14.31
N ARG A 22 -1.61 9.24 15.48
CA ARG A 22 -0.53 9.79 16.31
C ARG A 22 0.82 9.36 15.75
N VAL A 23 1.76 10.29 15.60
CA VAL A 23 3.16 9.98 15.26
C VAL A 23 3.90 9.50 16.50
N MET A 24 4.51 8.32 16.46
CA MET A 24 5.29 7.77 17.57
C MET A 24 6.66 8.42 17.63
N ARG A 25 6.93 9.15 18.72
CA ARG A 25 8.24 9.76 18.99
C ARG A 25 9.06 8.99 20.04
N THR A 26 8.56 7.84 20.49
CA THR A 26 9.27 6.94 21.40
C THR A 26 10.25 6.08 20.63
N THR A 27 11.39 5.76 21.24
CA THR A 27 12.35 4.78 20.69
C THR A 27 11.90 3.33 20.91
N ASP A 28 10.85 3.11 21.72
CA ASP A 28 10.25 1.79 21.87
C ASP A 28 9.38 1.42 20.66
N LEU A 29 10.01 0.75 19.70
CA LEU A 29 9.38 0.24 18.47
C LEU A 29 8.95 -1.22 18.61
N ALA A 30 8.72 -1.71 19.85
CA ALA A 30 8.22 -3.07 20.10
C ALA A 30 6.96 -3.45 19.27
N PRO A 31 6.00 -2.54 18.99
CA PRO A 31 4.85 -2.87 18.15
C PRO A 31 5.20 -3.27 16.71
N ALA A 32 6.33 -2.80 16.17
CA ALA A 32 6.82 -3.12 14.83
C ALA A 32 7.85 -4.27 14.81
N ARG A 33 8.41 -4.65 15.96
CA ARG A 33 9.52 -5.63 16.03
C ARG A 33 9.21 -6.97 15.37
N TRP A 34 7.96 -7.42 15.44
CA TRP A 34 7.55 -8.68 14.84
C TRP A 34 7.65 -8.68 13.31
N LEU A 35 7.56 -7.50 12.67
CA LEU A 35 7.77 -7.32 11.23
C LEU A 35 9.22 -7.63 10.85
N ALA A 36 10.18 -7.24 11.69
CA ALA A 36 11.61 -7.51 11.49
C ALA A 36 12.00 -8.94 11.89
N GLU A 37 11.41 -9.49 12.96
CA GLU A 37 11.65 -10.87 13.41
C GLU A 37 11.11 -11.93 12.42
N HIS A 38 10.08 -11.57 11.68
CA HIS A 38 9.53 -12.36 10.58
C HIS A 38 9.89 -11.74 9.22
N GLY A 39 10.85 -10.80 9.17
CA GLY A 39 11.19 -10.12 7.92
C GLY A 39 11.72 -11.11 6.88
N PRO A 40 11.64 -10.75 5.58
CA PRO A 40 12.32 -11.46 4.51
C PRO A 40 13.73 -11.92 4.90
N ALA A 41 14.08 -13.16 4.56
CA ALA A 41 15.50 -13.44 4.32
C ALA A 41 15.98 -12.51 3.19
N GLU A 42 17.28 -12.28 3.03
CA GLU A 42 17.87 -11.45 1.95
C GLU A 42 17.35 -11.77 0.51
N GLY A 43 16.60 -12.87 0.33
CA GLY A 43 15.95 -13.27 -0.93
C GLY A 43 14.43 -13.00 -1.06
N ASP A 44 13.70 -12.51 -0.05
CA ASP A 44 12.24 -12.26 -0.18
C ASP A 44 11.89 -10.81 -0.57
N PHE A 45 12.88 -10.02 -1.00
CA PHE A 45 12.64 -8.74 -1.67
C PHE A 45 11.78 -8.93 -2.92
N GLY A 46 10.75 -8.10 -3.08
CA GLY A 46 9.82 -8.20 -4.20
C GLY A 46 8.87 -9.39 -4.12
N THR A 47 8.61 -9.93 -2.92
CA THR A 47 7.58 -10.97 -2.69
C THR A 47 6.40 -10.45 -1.87
N VAL A 48 5.29 -11.18 -1.91
CA VAL A 48 4.09 -10.86 -1.11
C VAL A 48 4.41 -10.78 0.38
N ALA A 49 5.21 -11.71 0.91
CA ALA A 49 5.63 -11.69 2.31
C ALA A 49 6.52 -10.49 2.65
N GLY A 50 7.31 -9.98 1.69
CA GLY A 50 8.09 -8.77 1.87
C GLY A 50 7.23 -7.51 2.02
N ILE A 51 6.02 -7.50 1.44
CA ILE A 51 5.08 -6.38 1.52
C ILE A 51 4.07 -6.52 2.66
N ALA A 52 3.47 -7.71 2.85
CA ALA A 52 2.39 -7.93 3.82
C ALA A 52 2.78 -8.84 5.01
N VAL A 53 4.08 -9.06 5.22
CA VAL A 53 4.67 -9.86 6.31
C VAL A 53 4.35 -11.36 6.21
N PRO A 54 5.32 -12.27 6.42
CA PRO A 54 5.03 -13.71 6.42
C PRO A 54 4.32 -14.15 7.72
N GLY A 55 3.80 -15.38 7.70
CA GLY A 55 3.25 -16.06 8.88
C GLY A 55 1.72 -16.13 8.95
N PHE A 56 1.01 -15.49 8.00
CA PHE A 56 -0.44 -15.66 7.89
C PHE A 56 -0.80 -16.93 7.10
N PRO A 57 -1.93 -17.58 7.43
CA PRO A 57 -2.37 -18.78 6.73
C PRO A 57 -2.89 -18.53 5.30
N ALA A 58 -3.25 -17.29 4.95
CA ALA A 58 -3.75 -16.94 3.63
C ALA A 58 -3.39 -15.50 3.24
N TYR A 59 -3.30 -15.23 1.93
CA TYR A 59 -2.97 -13.93 1.37
C TYR A 59 -3.85 -13.59 0.16
N ALA A 60 -4.08 -12.29 -0.05
CA ALA A 60 -4.71 -11.74 -1.24
C ALA A 60 -3.92 -10.54 -1.78
N ARG A 61 -3.92 -10.41 -3.10
CA ARG A 61 -3.51 -9.20 -3.83
C ARG A 61 -4.75 -8.51 -4.36
N ILE A 62 -4.85 -7.20 -4.17
CA ILE A 62 -5.92 -6.34 -4.66
C ILE A 62 -5.29 -5.39 -5.67
N LEU A 63 -5.80 -5.39 -6.89
CA LEU A 63 -5.28 -4.56 -7.97
C LEU A 63 -5.82 -3.13 -7.83
N HIS A 64 -4.94 -2.14 -7.94
CA HIS A 64 -5.35 -0.74 -8.04
C HIS A 64 -6.02 -0.54 -9.41
N PRO A 65 -7.19 0.10 -9.49
CA PRO A 65 -7.86 0.28 -10.77
C PRO A 65 -7.08 1.25 -11.66
N ALA A 66 -7.10 1.01 -12.98
CA ALA A 66 -6.82 2.06 -13.96
C ALA A 66 -7.97 3.07 -13.98
N SER A 67 -7.89 4.13 -14.79
CA SER A 67 -9.00 5.08 -14.95
C SER A 67 -9.42 5.25 -16.41
N LEU A 68 -10.68 5.64 -16.60
CA LEU A 68 -11.23 6.22 -17.82
C LEU A 68 -12.10 7.40 -17.43
N ASP A 69 -11.78 8.61 -17.90
CA ASP A 69 -12.51 9.84 -17.56
C ASP A 69 -12.70 9.98 -16.03
N GLU A 70 -11.63 9.76 -15.25
CA GLU A 70 -11.61 9.76 -13.76
C GLU A 70 -12.41 8.63 -13.07
N HIS A 71 -13.02 7.72 -13.83
CA HIS A 71 -13.76 6.58 -13.27
C HIS A 71 -12.88 5.33 -13.20
N PRO A 72 -12.93 4.56 -12.11
CA PRO A 72 -12.09 3.37 -11.95
C PRO A 72 -12.47 2.27 -12.95
N VAL A 73 -11.46 1.70 -13.59
CA VAL A 73 -11.55 0.60 -14.55
C VAL A 73 -10.78 -0.61 -14.02
N ARG A 74 -11.46 -1.75 -14.02
CA ARG A 74 -10.88 -3.05 -13.65
C ARG A 74 -9.83 -3.51 -14.66
N TRP A 75 -8.75 -4.13 -14.18
CA TRP A 75 -7.72 -4.73 -15.03
C TRP A 75 -8.32 -5.79 -15.95
N SER A 76 -9.28 -6.58 -15.47
CA SER A 76 -9.99 -7.56 -16.29
C SER A 76 -10.70 -6.95 -17.50
N ALA A 77 -11.22 -5.73 -17.36
CA ALA A 77 -11.89 -5.02 -18.46
C ALA A 77 -10.86 -4.54 -19.50
N VAL A 78 -9.74 -3.99 -19.02
CA VAL A 78 -8.62 -3.61 -19.89
C VAL A 78 -8.04 -4.83 -20.60
N ALA A 79 -7.72 -5.90 -19.86
CA ALA A 79 -7.21 -7.15 -20.41
C ALA A 79 -8.13 -7.72 -21.49
N ALA A 80 -9.45 -7.72 -21.28
CA ALA A 80 -10.41 -8.18 -22.27
C ALA A 80 -10.35 -7.37 -23.57
N ALA A 81 -10.15 -6.05 -23.50
CA ALA A 81 -9.98 -5.20 -24.68
C ALA A 81 -8.72 -5.53 -25.49
N TYR A 82 -7.67 -6.06 -24.84
CA TYR A 82 -6.47 -6.57 -25.48
C TYR A 82 -6.52 -8.08 -25.82
N GLY A 83 -7.64 -8.76 -25.56
CA GLY A 83 -7.78 -10.21 -25.77
C GLY A 83 -6.92 -11.05 -24.80
N ARG A 84 -6.70 -10.54 -23.58
CA ARG A 84 -5.88 -11.14 -22.52
C ARG A 84 -6.71 -11.46 -21.28
N THR A 85 -6.09 -12.16 -20.33
CA THR A 85 -6.67 -12.50 -19.02
C THR A 85 -5.71 -12.10 -17.91
N VAL A 86 -6.27 -11.67 -16.77
CA VAL A 86 -5.49 -11.36 -15.56
C VAL A 86 -5.38 -12.61 -14.70
N ALA A 87 -4.14 -13.01 -14.39
CA ALA A 87 -3.82 -14.06 -13.42
C ALA A 87 -3.33 -13.41 -12.11
N PRO A 88 -3.23 -14.17 -10.99
CA PRO A 88 -2.91 -13.60 -9.68
C PRO A 88 -1.63 -12.74 -9.61
N THR A 89 -0.59 -13.15 -10.33
CA THR A 89 0.70 -12.45 -10.38
C THR A 89 0.90 -11.62 -11.66
N THR A 90 -0.14 -11.43 -12.47
CA THR A 90 -0.06 -10.63 -13.70
C THR A 90 0.34 -9.20 -13.37
N ARG A 91 1.27 -8.65 -14.14
CA ARG A 91 1.78 -7.28 -13.98
C ARG A 91 1.08 -6.33 -14.95
N TRP A 92 1.00 -5.04 -14.60
CA TRP A 92 0.24 -4.08 -15.41
C TRP A 92 0.78 -3.97 -16.84
N HIS A 93 2.11 -3.92 -17.01
CA HIS A 93 2.74 -3.86 -18.33
C HIS A 93 2.37 -5.07 -19.21
N GLU A 94 2.16 -6.26 -18.64
CA GLU A 94 1.71 -7.45 -19.36
C GLU A 94 0.26 -7.30 -19.85
N VAL A 95 -0.60 -6.64 -19.06
CA VAL A 95 -2.00 -6.38 -19.44
C VAL A 95 -2.06 -5.48 -20.67
N ILE A 96 -1.29 -4.40 -20.69
CA ILE A 96 -1.29 -3.40 -21.78
C ILE A 96 -0.29 -3.72 -22.90
N GLY A 97 0.64 -4.65 -22.68
CA GLY A 97 1.59 -5.13 -23.69
C GLY A 97 2.77 -4.20 -23.88
N ALA A 98 3.15 -3.50 -22.81
CA ALA A 98 4.31 -2.62 -22.76
C ALA A 98 5.56 -3.37 -22.31
N GLU A 99 6.72 -2.76 -22.51
CA GLU A 99 7.98 -3.25 -21.94
C GLU A 99 7.94 -3.13 -20.41
N GLU A 100 8.63 -4.03 -19.70
CA GLU A 100 8.62 -4.12 -18.23
C GLU A 100 8.96 -2.79 -17.55
N PHE A 101 9.93 -2.03 -18.10
CA PHE A 101 10.38 -0.74 -17.58
C PHE A 101 9.87 0.46 -18.37
N HIS A 102 8.72 0.33 -19.04
CA HIS A 102 8.08 1.48 -19.65
C HIS A 102 7.76 2.51 -18.56
N ARG A 103 8.01 3.80 -18.84
CA ARG A 103 7.50 4.85 -17.96
C ARG A 103 6.03 5.03 -18.28
N ASP A 104 5.16 5.11 -17.27
CA ASP A 104 3.71 5.26 -17.48
C ASP A 104 3.36 6.37 -18.48
N SER A 105 4.11 7.48 -18.47
CA SER A 105 3.94 8.59 -19.44
C SER A 105 4.21 8.24 -20.91
N SER A 106 4.71 7.05 -21.21
CA SER A 106 5.07 6.60 -22.57
C SER A 106 3.99 5.74 -23.24
N VAL A 107 3.00 5.25 -22.50
CA VAL A 107 1.87 4.49 -23.07
C VAL A 107 0.62 5.35 -23.04
N HIS A 108 0.10 5.69 -24.21
CA HIS A 108 -1.22 6.30 -24.29
C HIS A 108 -2.28 5.23 -24.05
N GLY A 109 -3.26 5.54 -23.20
CA GLY A 109 -4.38 4.67 -22.90
C GLY A 109 -5.16 4.23 -24.16
N LEU A 110 -5.97 3.19 -24.03
CA LEU A 110 -6.79 2.68 -25.12
C LEU A 110 -8.11 3.47 -25.18
N PRO A 111 -8.39 4.24 -26.26
CA PRO A 111 -9.56 5.11 -26.32
C PRO A 111 -10.87 4.39 -26.00
N GLY A 112 -11.63 4.92 -25.05
CA GLY A 112 -12.90 4.36 -24.58
C GLY A 112 -12.77 3.13 -23.67
N VAL A 113 -11.55 2.76 -23.26
CA VAL A 113 -11.29 1.66 -22.33
C VAL A 113 -10.57 2.15 -21.08
N TRP A 114 -9.48 2.90 -21.24
CA TRP A 114 -8.73 3.51 -20.15
C TRP A 114 -7.85 4.66 -20.69
N ASP A 115 -7.55 5.66 -19.86
CA ASP A 115 -6.72 6.81 -20.19
C ASP A 115 -5.61 7.09 -19.16
N GLU A 116 -5.75 6.62 -17.92
CA GLU A 116 -4.72 6.71 -16.88
C GLU A 116 -4.33 5.33 -16.32
N HIS A 117 -3.04 5.20 -16.01
CA HIS A 117 -2.47 4.01 -15.38
C HIS A 117 -3.05 3.81 -13.97
N PRO A 118 -3.07 2.57 -13.45
CA PRO A 118 -3.28 2.32 -12.04
C PRO A 118 -2.33 3.14 -11.18
N TRP A 119 -2.83 3.64 -10.05
CA TRP A 119 -2.02 4.37 -9.09
C TRP A 119 -0.89 3.49 -8.53
N GLU A 120 0.36 3.91 -8.72
CA GLU A 120 1.53 3.39 -8.01
C GLU A 120 1.59 4.03 -6.62
N GLY A 121 1.59 3.23 -5.56
CA GLY A 121 1.50 3.78 -4.23
C GLY A 121 0.97 2.87 -3.14
N PRO A 122 0.74 3.44 -1.95
CA PRO A 122 0.04 2.75 -0.88
C PRO A 122 -1.43 2.52 -1.29
N THR A 123 -2.16 1.82 -0.44
CA THR A 123 -3.56 1.48 -0.70
C THR A 123 -4.41 2.72 -1.03
N PRO A 124 -5.07 2.76 -2.21
CA PRO A 124 -5.93 3.88 -2.58
C PRO A 124 -7.08 4.08 -1.59
N PRO A 125 -7.49 5.33 -1.30
CA PRO A 125 -8.57 5.61 -0.34
C PRO A 125 -9.88 4.87 -0.63
N ALA A 126 -10.26 4.73 -1.91
CA ALA A 126 -11.45 3.99 -2.30
C ALA A 126 -11.36 2.49 -1.97
N ILE A 127 -10.19 1.87 -2.15
CA ILE A 127 -9.95 0.47 -1.76
C ILE A 127 -9.95 0.36 -0.23
N ALA A 128 -9.28 1.29 0.47
CA ALA A 128 -9.25 1.34 1.93
C ALA A 128 -10.67 1.34 2.54
N GLN A 129 -11.56 2.19 2.01
CA GLN A 129 -12.96 2.28 2.46
C GLN A 129 -13.72 0.95 2.33
N ILE A 130 -13.45 0.17 1.26
CA ILE A 130 -14.06 -1.15 1.06
C ILE A 130 -13.47 -2.18 2.04
N LEU A 131 -12.18 -2.08 2.36
CA LEU A 131 -11.48 -3.01 3.26
C LEU A 131 -11.86 -2.84 4.73
N LEU A 132 -12.07 -1.60 5.17
CA LEU A 132 -12.29 -1.24 6.58
C LEU A 132 -13.31 -2.14 7.31
N PRO A 133 -14.51 -2.43 6.78
CA PRO A 133 -15.49 -3.28 7.46
C PRO A 133 -15.02 -4.73 7.66
N PHE A 134 -14.23 -5.27 6.73
CA PHE A 134 -13.69 -6.63 6.83
C PHE A 134 -12.58 -6.68 7.87
N LEU A 135 -11.60 -5.78 7.77
CA LEU A 135 -10.48 -5.69 8.70
C LEU A 135 -10.96 -5.46 10.15
N THR A 136 -11.94 -4.58 10.34
CA THR A 136 -12.55 -4.30 11.66
C THR A 136 -13.20 -5.55 12.27
N ARG A 137 -13.90 -6.37 11.47
CA ARG A 137 -14.59 -7.57 11.95
C ARG A 137 -13.61 -8.68 12.36
N HIS A 138 -12.45 -8.72 11.71
CA HIS A 138 -11.45 -9.78 11.85
C HIS A 138 -10.30 -9.41 12.80
N THR A 139 -10.51 -8.46 13.72
CA THR A 139 -9.60 -8.16 14.83
C THR A 139 -10.39 -7.91 16.12
N ARG A 140 -9.76 -8.14 17.27
CA ARG A 140 -10.30 -7.78 18.60
C ARG A 140 -9.86 -6.39 19.05
N THR A 141 -8.95 -5.75 18.32
CA THR A 141 -8.35 -4.45 18.69
C THR A 141 -8.46 -3.45 17.54
N PRO A 142 -9.67 -3.15 17.02
CA PRO A 142 -9.82 -2.19 15.91
C PRO A 142 -9.52 -0.74 16.30
N ASP A 143 -9.59 -0.43 17.60
CA ASP A 143 -9.29 0.90 18.14
C ASP A 143 -7.80 1.09 18.48
N ASP A 144 -7.02 0.00 18.49
CA ASP A 144 -5.59 -0.03 18.79
C ASP A 144 -4.84 -0.65 17.60
N CYS A 145 -4.64 0.15 16.55
CA CYS A 145 -3.88 -0.22 15.36
C CYS A 145 -2.57 0.58 15.25
N TRP A 146 -1.66 -0.01 14.49
CA TRP A 146 -0.37 0.53 14.15
C TRP A 146 -0.24 0.67 12.64
N PHE A 147 0.54 1.66 12.23
CA PHE A 147 0.76 1.94 10.83
C PHE A 147 2.23 2.30 10.57
N GLY A 148 2.76 1.85 9.44
CA GLY A 148 4.06 2.26 8.92
C GLY A 148 3.86 3.22 7.76
N LEU A 149 4.41 4.42 7.88
CA LEU A 149 4.45 5.42 6.81
C LEU A 149 5.90 5.55 6.34
N TRP A 150 6.17 5.40 5.05
CA TRP A 150 7.50 5.64 4.50
C TRP A 150 7.94 7.10 4.69
N ASP A 151 9.16 7.33 5.18
CA ASP A 151 9.67 8.69 5.43
C ASP A 151 10.21 9.38 4.15
N GLY A 152 10.44 8.61 3.08
CA GLY A 152 11.06 9.08 1.84
C GLY A 152 10.11 9.77 0.85
N TYR A 153 8.82 9.81 1.16
CA TYR A 153 7.78 10.54 0.44
C TYR A 153 8.11 12.03 0.20
N GLY A 154 8.88 12.63 1.11
CA GLY A 154 9.65 13.84 0.81
C GLY A 154 8.91 15.17 0.97
N TRP A 155 7.66 15.19 1.42
CA TRP A 155 6.92 16.43 1.74
C TRP A 155 6.90 16.76 3.25
N LEU A 156 7.09 15.78 4.14
CA LEU A 156 7.26 15.98 5.59
C LEU A 156 8.71 15.75 6.02
N ASP A 157 9.16 16.49 7.02
CA ASP A 157 10.46 16.29 7.68
C ASP A 157 10.31 15.51 8.99
N PHE A 158 10.67 14.23 8.96
CA PHE A 158 10.64 13.33 10.12
C PHE A 158 11.95 13.34 10.92
N ASP A 159 12.82 14.33 10.76
CA ASP A 159 14.07 14.44 11.51
C ASP A 159 13.86 14.29 13.03
N GLY A 160 14.60 13.35 13.62
CA GLY A 160 14.53 13.01 15.04
C GLY A 160 13.32 12.18 15.47
N VAL A 161 12.46 11.74 14.54
CA VAL A 161 11.43 10.73 14.78
C VAL A 161 12.05 9.34 14.57
N PRO A 162 11.93 8.41 15.54
CA PRO A 162 12.43 7.05 15.36
C PRO A 162 11.72 6.31 14.22
N THR A 163 12.48 5.62 13.38
CA THR A 163 11.99 4.78 12.29
C THR A 163 12.28 3.31 12.55
N PHE A 164 11.51 2.43 11.90
CA PHE A 164 11.83 1.01 11.80
C PHE A 164 12.06 0.63 10.34
N GLU A 165 12.96 -0.33 10.13
CA GLU A 165 13.33 -0.78 8.79
C GLU A 165 12.36 -1.87 8.31
N THR A 166 11.95 -1.72 7.05
CA THR A 166 11.41 -2.79 6.20
C THR A 166 12.28 -2.82 4.94
N PRO A 167 12.28 -3.90 4.13
CA PRO A 167 13.17 -3.98 2.97
C PRO A 167 13.16 -2.71 2.11
N HIS A 168 14.30 -1.98 2.10
CA HIS A 168 14.52 -0.72 1.36
C HIS A 168 13.60 0.46 1.74
N ARG A 169 12.90 0.40 2.87
CA ARG A 169 11.98 1.45 3.34
C ARG A 169 12.13 1.65 4.85
N ASP A 170 12.67 2.80 5.23
CA ASP A 170 12.58 3.28 6.60
C ASP A 170 11.19 3.88 6.84
N ARG A 171 10.53 3.42 7.90
CA ARG A 171 9.13 3.79 8.15
C ARG A 171 8.97 4.42 9.51
N VAL A 172 8.20 5.50 9.55
CA VAL A 172 7.71 6.13 10.77
C VAL A 172 6.55 5.30 11.30
N LEU A 173 6.57 5.03 12.61
CA LEU A 173 5.49 4.32 13.28
C LEU A 173 4.38 5.31 13.69
N LEU A 174 3.15 5.00 13.29
CA LEU A 174 1.94 5.71 13.68
C LEU A 174 1.04 4.80 14.51
N SER A 175 0.14 5.38 15.31
CA SER A 175 -0.85 4.63 16.08
C SER A 175 -2.21 5.31 16.08
N GLY A 176 -3.28 4.53 16.10
CA GLY A 176 -4.65 5.01 16.28
C GLY A 176 -5.69 3.96 15.90
N PRO A 177 -6.98 4.32 15.97
CA PRO A 177 -8.06 3.46 15.49
C PRO A 177 -7.93 3.18 13.99
N LEU A 178 -8.31 1.99 13.56
CA LEU A 178 -8.37 1.63 12.14
C LEU A 178 -9.26 2.58 11.34
N ALA A 179 -10.35 3.08 11.95
CA ALA A 179 -11.25 4.04 11.33
C ALA A 179 -10.58 5.38 10.92
N ASP A 180 -9.40 5.67 11.46
CA ASP A 180 -8.64 6.88 11.18
C ASP A 180 -7.60 6.72 10.06
N VAL A 181 -7.43 5.52 9.49
CA VAL A 181 -6.39 5.27 8.47
C VAL A 181 -6.52 6.19 7.25
N ALA A 182 -7.75 6.47 6.82
CA ALA A 182 -8.03 7.34 5.67
C ALA A 182 -8.03 8.84 6.01
N SER A 183 -7.83 9.20 7.28
CA SER A 183 -7.88 10.60 7.72
C SER A 183 -6.87 11.53 7.04
N PRO A 184 -5.64 11.11 6.68
CA PRO A 184 -4.70 11.97 5.96
C PRO A 184 -5.25 12.46 4.62
N ALA A 185 -5.85 11.57 3.83
CA ALA A 185 -6.40 11.88 2.50
C ALA A 185 -7.76 12.62 2.51
N THR A 186 -8.36 12.86 3.69
CA THR A 186 -9.68 13.51 3.82
C THR A 186 -9.62 14.91 4.43
N GLY A 187 -8.44 15.34 4.89
CA GLY A 187 -8.24 16.69 5.42
C GLY A 187 -8.16 17.72 4.30
N ASN A 188 -8.70 18.92 4.54
CA ASN A 188 -8.54 20.06 3.63
C ASN A 188 -7.10 20.65 3.63
N ASP A 189 -6.22 20.12 4.47
CA ASP A 189 -4.97 20.79 4.85
C ASP A 189 -3.74 20.31 4.05
N ASP A 190 -3.74 19.09 3.50
CA ASP A 190 -2.62 18.54 2.72
C ASP A 190 -3.08 17.63 1.57
N ILE A 191 -3.13 18.19 0.36
CA ILE A 191 -3.52 17.48 -0.88
C ILE A 191 -2.52 16.40 -1.34
N TRP A 192 -1.40 16.26 -0.64
CA TRP A 192 -0.31 15.34 -0.96
C TRP A 192 -0.16 14.20 0.06
N ALA A 193 -1.06 14.12 1.05
CA ALA A 193 -0.95 13.13 2.10
C ALA A 193 -1.40 11.74 1.63
N GLU A 194 -0.45 10.82 1.56
CA GLU A 194 -0.70 9.41 1.30
C GLU A 194 -1.36 8.68 2.47
N LEU A 195 -1.95 7.51 2.20
CA LEU A 195 -2.25 6.60 3.29
C LEU A 195 -0.96 5.95 3.79
N PRO A 196 -0.88 5.52 5.07
CA PRO A 196 0.24 4.71 5.51
C PRO A 196 0.38 3.47 4.61
N ASP A 197 1.58 2.97 4.42
CA ASP A 197 1.81 1.82 3.54
C ASP A 197 1.49 0.48 4.21
N LEU A 198 1.76 0.37 5.52
CA LEU A 198 1.61 -0.87 6.30
C LEU A 198 0.62 -0.68 7.44
N TRP A 199 -0.37 -1.56 7.59
CA TRP A 199 -1.37 -1.48 8.65
C TRP A 199 -1.46 -2.82 9.39
N TRP A 200 -1.53 -2.79 10.72
CA TRP A 200 -1.82 -3.99 11.51
C TRP A 200 -2.47 -3.64 12.86
N PRO A 201 -3.37 -4.49 13.39
CA PRO A 201 -3.94 -4.31 14.71
C PRO A 201 -2.95 -4.76 15.80
N GLN A 202 -3.14 -4.29 17.03
CA GLN A 202 -2.35 -4.70 18.19
C GLN A 202 -2.34 -6.23 18.39
N ASP A 203 -3.45 -6.91 18.09
CA ASP A 203 -3.55 -8.37 18.17
C ASP A 203 -2.97 -9.13 16.97
N ARG A 204 -2.44 -8.42 15.96
CA ARG A 204 -1.76 -8.95 14.76
C ARG A 204 -2.61 -9.97 13.99
N ALA A 205 -3.93 -9.82 13.99
CA ALA A 205 -4.83 -10.74 13.30
C ALA A 205 -4.71 -10.70 11.76
N TRP A 206 -4.22 -9.59 11.22
CA TRP A 206 -3.98 -9.38 9.80
C TRP A 206 -2.90 -8.30 9.58
N CYS A 207 -2.38 -8.22 8.37
CA CYS A 207 -1.52 -7.12 7.93
C CYS A 207 -1.89 -6.70 6.51
N VAL A 208 -1.98 -5.39 6.26
CA VAL A 208 -2.15 -4.78 4.93
C VAL A 208 -0.83 -4.13 4.55
N GLY A 209 -0.40 -4.30 3.30
CA GLY A 209 0.77 -3.65 2.76
C GLY A 209 0.58 -3.16 1.33
N GLY A 210 0.92 -1.89 1.09
CA GLY A 210 1.22 -1.32 -0.22
C GLY A 210 2.68 -0.89 -0.30
N ASP A 211 3.10 -0.42 -1.47
CA ASP A 211 4.42 0.20 -1.66
C ASP A 211 4.36 1.21 -2.80
N VAL A 212 5.22 2.23 -2.73
CA VAL A 212 5.31 3.30 -3.73
C VAL A 212 5.58 2.81 -5.14
N ASP A 213 6.23 1.66 -5.30
CA ASP A 213 6.55 1.09 -6.61
C ASP A 213 5.48 0.09 -7.11
N LEU A 214 4.35 -0.06 -6.41
CA LEU A 214 3.35 -1.10 -6.68
C LEU A 214 1.97 -0.53 -7.03
N VAL A 215 1.36 -1.16 -8.02
CA VAL A 215 -0.05 -0.95 -8.43
C VAL A 215 -1.01 -1.94 -7.78
N GLY A 216 -0.69 -2.38 -6.56
CA GLY A 216 -1.50 -3.35 -5.83
C GLY A 216 -1.28 -3.32 -4.32
N THR A 217 -2.35 -3.64 -3.60
CA THR A 217 -2.37 -3.80 -2.14
C THR A 217 -2.39 -5.27 -1.78
N TYR A 218 -1.61 -5.67 -0.79
CA TYR A 218 -1.48 -7.05 -0.32
C TYR A 218 -2.02 -7.17 1.10
N ILE A 219 -2.71 -8.28 1.38
CA ILE A 219 -3.27 -8.56 2.70
C ILE A 219 -2.90 -9.97 3.11
N GLY A 220 -2.33 -10.11 4.31
CA GLY A 220 -2.18 -11.38 5.01
C GLY A 220 -3.17 -11.48 6.17
N GLY A 221 -3.81 -12.63 6.36
CA GLY A 221 -4.76 -12.83 7.45
C GLY A 221 -5.30 -14.26 7.56
N CYS A 222 -6.34 -14.45 8.36
CA CYS A 222 -7.05 -15.73 8.43
C CYS A 222 -7.75 -16.08 7.10
N PRO A 223 -8.01 -17.37 6.80
CA PRO A 223 -8.67 -17.76 5.57
C PRO A 223 -10.06 -17.14 5.39
N GLU A 224 -10.79 -16.90 6.48
CA GLU A 224 -12.11 -16.29 6.47
C GLU A 224 -12.07 -14.83 6.00
N LEU A 225 -11.13 -14.03 6.53
CA LEU A 225 -10.90 -12.65 6.09
C LEU A 225 -10.54 -12.62 4.59
N ILE A 226 -9.60 -13.47 4.17
CA ILE A 226 -9.14 -13.51 2.78
C ILE A 226 -10.27 -13.93 1.84
N ALA A 227 -11.10 -14.91 2.22
CA ALA A 227 -12.26 -15.31 1.43
C ALA A 227 -13.28 -14.16 1.28
N GLU A 228 -13.53 -13.38 2.33
CA GLU A 228 -14.41 -12.20 2.26
C GLU A 228 -13.84 -11.13 1.31
N VAL A 229 -12.53 -10.85 1.36
CA VAL A 229 -11.86 -9.90 0.47
C VAL A 229 -11.93 -10.35 -0.99
N LEU A 230 -11.65 -11.63 -1.27
CA LEU A 230 -11.71 -12.20 -2.63
C LEU A 230 -13.13 -12.18 -3.22
N ALA A 231 -14.16 -12.25 -2.37
CA ALA A 231 -15.55 -12.23 -2.79
C ALA A 231 -16.14 -10.81 -2.89
N ALA A 232 -15.39 -9.76 -2.52
CA ALA A 232 -15.91 -8.40 -2.46
C ALA A 232 -16.14 -7.82 -3.87
N PRO A 233 -17.39 -7.46 -4.25
CA PRO A 233 -17.71 -7.00 -5.61
C PRO A 233 -17.13 -5.61 -5.94
N GLY A 234 -16.65 -4.87 -4.94
CA GLY A 234 -15.95 -3.60 -5.12
C GLY A 234 -14.44 -3.75 -5.36
N LEU A 235 -13.88 -4.95 -5.22
CA LEU A 235 -12.46 -5.23 -5.37
C LEU A 235 -12.20 -6.10 -6.59
N GLU A 236 -11.02 -5.94 -7.19
CA GLU A 236 -10.43 -6.92 -8.09
C GLU A 236 -9.27 -7.57 -7.36
N ALA A 237 -9.55 -8.73 -6.78
CA ALA A 237 -8.65 -9.40 -5.86
C ALA A 237 -8.34 -10.83 -6.30
N HIS A 238 -7.11 -11.27 -6.06
CA HIS A 238 -6.62 -12.59 -6.40
C HIS A 238 -5.94 -13.26 -5.21
N PRO A 239 -6.11 -14.58 -5.03
CA PRO A 239 -5.36 -15.32 -4.03
C PRO A 239 -3.89 -15.37 -4.46
N VAL A 240 -2.98 -15.13 -3.52
CA VAL A 240 -1.53 -15.20 -3.74
C VAL A 240 -0.87 -15.98 -2.62
N PHE A 241 0.37 -16.39 -2.83
CA PHE A 241 1.22 -17.06 -1.85
C PHE A 241 2.31 -16.10 -1.35
N PRO A 242 2.83 -16.30 -0.12
CA PRO A 242 3.85 -15.43 0.46
C PRO A 242 5.11 -15.29 -0.40
N GLY A 243 5.48 -16.33 -1.15
CA GLY A 243 6.65 -16.32 -2.05
C GLY A 243 6.37 -15.85 -3.48
N ASP A 244 5.13 -15.46 -3.80
CA ASP A 244 4.82 -14.94 -5.13
C ASP A 244 5.49 -13.58 -5.35
N PRO A 245 5.99 -13.29 -6.56
CA PRO A 245 6.58 -11.99 -6.88
C PRO A 245 5.51 -10.89 -6.96
N VAL A 246 5.90 -9.67 -6.58
CA VAL A 246 5.02 -8.47 -6.57
C VAL A 246 5.35 -7.45 -7.67
N ASN A 247 6.56 -7.54 -8.23
CA ASN A 247 7.07 -6.73 -9.33
C ASN A 247 7.42 -7.58 -10.54
#